data_AF-D3ANA1-F1
#
_entry.id   AF-D3ANA1-F1
#
_cell.length_a   1.000
_cell.length_b   1.000
_cell.length_c   1.000
_cell.angle_alpha   90.00
_cell.angle_beta   90.00
_cell.angle_gamma   90.00
#
_symmetry.space_group_name_H-M   'P 1'
#
loop_
_entity.id
_entity.type
_entity.pdbx_description
1 polymer ?
#
loop_
_entity_poly.entity_id
_entity_poly.type
_entity_poly.pdbx_seq_one_letter_code
_entity_poly.pdbx_strand_id
1 'polypeptide(L)'
;ENKSVGDYKSYGLLAREADKGPGSREYSFKWLQSLREIIIDNVRCPVAAQEFLDYEYERDKEGNVISGYPDGNDHCIDATRYATNRIWKKKGQ
;
A
#
# COMPACT_ATOMS: atom_id res chain seq x y z
N GLU A 1 0.23 -10.84 12.74
CA GLU A 1 1.45 -10.33 13.40
C GLU A 1 1.03 -9.34 14.49
N ASN A 2 0.69 -9.84 15.69
CA ASN A 2 0.14 -9.01 16.79
C ASN A 2 1.22 -8.60 17.82
N LYS A 3 2.48 -8.98 17.60
CA LYS A 3 3.57 -8.73 18.55
C LYS A 3 4.04 -7.26 18.50
N SER A 4 4.18 -6.68 17.31
CA SER A 4 4.72 -5.33 17.13
C SER A 4 3.79 -4.21 17.63
N VAL A 5 2.47 -4.33 17.45
CA VAL A 5 1.53 -3.28 17.89
C VAL A 5 1.46 -3.19 19.42
N GLY A 6 1.55 -4.33 20.13
CA GLY A 6 1.63 -4.37 21.58
C GLY A 6 2.88 -3.65 22.11
N ASP A 7 4.03 -3.91 21.50
CA ASP A 7 5.30 -3.29 21.85
C ASP A 7 5.29 -1.78 21.58
N TYR A 8 4.76 -1.34 20.44
CA TYR A 8 4.64 0.09 20.16
C TYR A 8 3.75 0.81 21.18
N LYS A 9 2.65 0.18 21.60
CA LYS A 9 1.78 0.73 22.66
C LYS A 9 2.48 0.78 24.00
N SER A 10 3.29 -0.24 24.35
CA SER A 10 4.05 -0.25 25.61
C SER A 10 5.12 0.84 25.64
N TYR A 11 5.67 1.22 24.47
CA TYR A 11 6.56 2.37 24.30
C TYR A 11 5.83 3.72 24.19
N GLY A 12 4.51 3.76 24.37
CA GLY A 12 3.72 5.00 24.40
C GLY A 12 3.21 5.51 23.05
N LEU A 13 3.37 4.73 21.97
CA LEU A 13 2.82 5.07 20.66
C LEU A 13 1.34 4.70 20.56
N LEU A 14 0.54 5.55 19.93
CA LEU A 14 -0.85 5.26 19.58
C LEU A 14 -0.93 4.34 18.35
N ALA A 15 -0.30 3.18 18.42
CA ALA A 15 -0.29 2.20 17.34
C ALA A 15 -1.66 1.53 17.17
N ARG A 16 -2.05 1.30 15.92
CA ARG A 16 -3.31 0.65 15.54
C ARG A 16 -3.04 -0.38 14.46
N GLU A 17 -3.69 -1.52 14.57
CA GLU A 17 -3.63 -2.55 13.54
C GLU A 17 -4.30 -2.06 12.24
N ALA A 18 -3.68 -2.38 11.11
CA ALA A 18 -4.28 -2.16 9.81
C ALA A 18 -5.33 -3.24 9.54
N ASP A 19 -6.54 -2.83 9.18
CA ASP A 19 -7.61 -3.75 8.80
C ASP A 19 -7.40 -4.27 7.36
N LYS A 20 -6.73 -5.43 7.27
CA LYS A 20 -6.34 -6.13 6.03
C LYS A 20 -7.28 -7.30 5.70
N GLY A 21 -8.58 -7.05 5.62
CA GLY A 21 -9.56 -8.07 5.23
C GLY A 21 -9.36 -8.65 3.82
N PRO A 22 -10.00 -9.78 3.46
CA PRO A 22 -9.96 -10.34 2.11
C PRO A 22 -10.31 -9.30 1.04
N GLY A 23 -9.57 -9.29 -0.07
CA GLY A 23 -9.76 -8.31 -1.16
C GLY A 23 -9.29 -6.88 -0.88
N SER A 24 -8.85 -6.56 0.35
CA SER A 24 -8.36 -5.21 0.69
C SER A 24 -7.16 -4.78 -0.14
N ARG A 25 -6.28 -5.73 -0.52
CA ARG A 25 -5.14 -5.48 -1.40
C ARG A 25 -5.59 -4.94 -2.74
N GLU A 26 -6.35 -5.73 -3.46
CA GLU A 26 -6.84 -5.35 -4.78
C GLU A 26 -7.61 -4.02 -4.75
N TYR A 27 -8.52 -3.85 -3.80
CA TYR A 27 -9.32 -2.63 -3.70
C TYR A 27 -8.47 -1.38 -3.43
N SER A 28 -7.52 -1.46 -2.50
CA SER A 28 -6.70 -0.29 -2.13
C SER A 28 -5.67 0.08 -3.19
N PHE A 29 -5.12 -0.89 -3.94
CA PHE A 29 -4.32 -0.57 -5.13
C PHE A 29 -5.14 0.13 -6.21
N LYS A 30 -6.35 -0.36 -6.52
CA LYS A 30 -7.26 0.32 -7.46
C LYS A 30 -7.62 1.73 -6.98
N TRP A 31 -7.83 1.92 -5.68
CA TRP A 31 -8.09 3.24 -5.12
C TRP A 31 -6.90 4.19 -5.30
N LEU A 32 -5.67 3.73 -5.03
CA LEU A 32 -4.47 4.53 -5.27
C LEU A 32 -4.34 4.91 -6.76
N GLN A 33 -4.57 3.96 -7.66
CA GLN A 33 -4.59 4.19 -9.12
C GLN A 33 -5.70 5.17 -9.57
N SER A 34 -6.78 5.30 -8.78
CA SER A 34 -7.89 6.22 -9.08
C SER A 34 -7.65 7.66 -8.63
N LEU A 35 -6.62 7.91 -7.82
CA LEU A 35 -6.29 9.26 -7.38
C LEU A 35 -5.89 10.12 -8.57
N ARG A 36 -6.28 11.39 -8.54
CA ARG A 36 -5.87 12.36 -9.56
C ARG A 36 -4.35 12.44 -9.70
N GLU A 37 -3.67 12.45 -8.56
CA GLU A 37 -2.21 12.53 -8.46
C GLU A 37 -1.73 11.93 -7.13
N ILE A 38 -0.53 11.37 -7.15
CA ILE A 38 0.22 10.96 -5.97
C ILE A 38 1.53 11.75 -5.99
N ILE A 39 1.66 12.71 -5.08
CA ILE A 39 2.84 13.59 -5.03
C ILE A 39 3.84 13.01 -4.03
N ILE A 40 5.02 12.64 -4.53
CA ILE A 40 6.13 12.11 -3.73
C ILE A 40 7.33 13.05 -3.89
N ASP A 41 7.79 13.64 -2.79
CA ASP A 41 9.08 14.32 -2.73
C ASP A 41 10.18 13.26 -2.76
N ASN A 42 10.85 13.10 -3.90
CA ASN A 42 11.87 12.07 -4.13
C ASN A 42 13.19 12.34 -3.39
N VAL A 43 13.43 13.56 -2.91
CA VAL A 43 14.60 13.87 -2.07
C VAL A 43 14.36 13.40 -0.65
N ARG A 44 13.14 13.59 -0.13
CA ARG A 44 12.76 13.17 1.23
C ARG A 44 12.36 11.70 1.32
N CYS A 45 11.74 11.18 0.27
CA CYS A 45 11.18 9.83 0.22
C CYS A 45 11.70 9.04 -1.00
N PRO A 46 13.03 8.88 -1.17
CA PRO A 46 13.61 8.27 -2.37
C PRO A 46 13.16 6.82 -2.60
N VAL A 47 13.03 6.03 -1.52
CA VAL A 47 12.58 4.62 -1.62
C VAL A 47 11.13 4.52 -2.07
N ALA A 48 10.24 5.35 -1.51
CA ALA A 48 8.85 5.39 -1.94
C ALA A 48 8.75 5.85 -3.40
N ALA A 49 9.53 6.86 -3.81
CA ALA A 49 9.56 7.30 -5.20
C ALA A 49 9.98 6.15 -6.14
N GLN A 50 11.03 5.40 -5.79
CA GLN A 50 11.47 4.25 -6.57
C GLN A 50 10.38 3.17 -6.67
N GLU A 51 9.80 2.75 -5.54
CA GLU A 51 8.76 1.72 -5.54
C GLU A 51 7.53 2.14 -6.35
N PHE A 52 7.01 3.37 -6.17
CA PHE A 52 5.83 3.83 -6.92
C PHE A 52 6.10 4.02 -8.42
N LEU A 53 7.35 4.23 -8.83
CA LEU A 53 7.72 4.35 -10.25
C LEU A 53 8.00 3.01 -10.91
N ASP A 54 8.62 2.07 -10.18
CA ASP A 54 9.07 0.78 -10.73
C ASP A 54 8.01 -0.32 -10.64
N TYR A 55 7.01 -0.16 -9.75
CA TYR A 55 6.07 -1.22 -9.48
C TYR A 55 5.11 -1.43 -10.65
N GLU A 56 5.26 -2.57 -11.32
CA GLU A 56 4.48 -2.95 -12.50
C GLU A 56 3.77 -4.29 -12.29
N TYR A 57 2.76 -4.55 -13.13
CA TYR A 57 2.16 -5.87 -13.22
C TYR A 57 3.16 -6.87 -13.79
N GLU A 58 3.20 -8.08 -13.22
CA GLU A 58 3.92 -9.19 -13.83
C GLU A 58 3.34 -9.54 -15.20
N ARG A 59 4.23 -9.98 -16.11
CA ARG A 59 3.87 -10.42 -17.44
C ARG A 59 4.32 -11.86 -17.66
N ASP A 60 3.52 -12.62 -18.39
CA ASP A 60 3.92 -13.94 -18.85
C ASP A 60 4.95 -13.85 -19.98
N LYS A 61 5.43 -15.00 -20.46
CA LYS A 61 6.41 -15.07 -21.55
C LYS A 61 5.91 -14.50 -22.88
N GLU A 62 4.60 -14.39 -23.04
CA GLU A 62 3.93 -13.85 -24.23
C GLU A 62 3.66 -12.35 -24.09
N GLY A 63 3.96 -11.76 -22.93
CA GLY A 63 3.79 -10.34 -22.62
C GLY A 63 2.41 -9.98 -22.07
N ASN A 64 1.54 -10.96 -21.81
CA ASN A 64 0.23 -10.72 -21.22
C ASN A 64 0.37 -10.42 -19.73
N VAL A 65 -0.43 -9.48 -19.24
CA VAL A 65 -0.47 -9.14 -17.81
C VAL A 65 -1.04 -10.33 -17.03
N ILE A 66 -0.27 -10.82 -16.05
CA ILE A 66 -0.73 -11.80 -15.08
C ILE A 66 -1.66 -11.10 -14.09
N SER A 67 -2.79 -11.73 -13.78
CA SER A 67 -3.78 -11.13 -12.88
C SER A 67 -3.24 -11.00 -11.45
N GLY A 68 -3.34 -9.80 -10.89
CA GLY A 68 -2.99 -9.52 -9.50
C GLY A 68 -1.92 -8.45 -9.36
N TYR A 69 -1.51 -8.18 -8.12
CA TYR A 69 -0.45 -7.21 -7.80
C TYR A 69 0.74 -8.00 -7.24
N PRO A 70 1.91 -7.99 -7.90
CA PRO A 70 3.05 -8.83 -7.50
C PRO A 70 3.51 -8.56 -6.08
N ASP A 71 4.13 -9.55 -5.45
CA ASP A 71 4.68 -9.41 -4.11
C ASP A 71 6.16 -9.01 -4.20
N GLY A 72 6.56 -7.94 -3.52
CA GLY A 72 7.92 -7.43 -3.55
C GLY A 72 8.05 -6.02 -4.15
N ASN A 73 8.99 -5.25 -3.60
CA ASN A 73 9.21 -3.83 -3.91
C ASN A 73 7.95 -2.96 -3.73
N ASP A 74 7.07 -3.34 -2.82
CA ASP A 74 5.81 -2.65 -2.53
C ASP A 74 5.69 -2.21 -1.07
N HIS A 75 6.77 -2.17 -0.30
CA HIS A 75 6.72 -1.93 1.15
C HIS A 75 6.15 -0.54 1.50
N CYS A 76 6.59 0.50 0.81
CA CYS A 76 6.10 1.87 0.93
C CYS A 76 4.70 2.02 0.34
N ILE A 77 4.38 1.28 -0.73
CA ILE A 77 3.03 1.24 -1.30
C ILE A 77 2.06 0.62 -0.29
N ASP A 78 2.42 -0.51 0.31
CA ASP A 78 1.70 -1.20 1.38
C ASP A 78 1.52 -0.30 2.60
N ALA A 79 2.59 0.36 3.06
CA ALA A 79 2.51 1.33 4.15
C ALA A 79 1.50 2.44 3.85
N THR A 80 1.50 2.97 2.62
CA THR A 80 0.56 4.00 2.15
C THR A 80 -0.87 3.47 2.12
N ARG A 81 -1.08 2.26 1.60
CA ARG A 81 -2.38 1.58 1.59
C ARG A 81 -2.94 1.46 3.01
N TYR A 82 -2.14 0.98 3.95
CA TYR A 82 -2.54 0.80 5.36
C TYR A 82 -2.83 2.14 6.05
N ALA A 83 -2.00 3.16 5.83
CA ALA A 83 -2.20 4.50 6.38
C ALA A 83 -3.51 5.13 5.90
N THR A 84 -3.91 4.83 4.65
CA THR A 84 -5.12 5.36 4.01
C THR A 84 -6.35 4.48 4.19
N ASN A 85 -6.27 3.34 4.91
CA ASN A 85 -7.38 2.40 5.14
C ASN A 85 -8.72 3.08 5.48
N ARG A 86 -8.68 4.08 6.36
CA ARG A 86 -9.90 4.78 6.84
C ARG A 86 -10.51 5.73 5.81
N ILE A 87 -9.73 6.14 4.81
CA ILE A 87 -10.15 7.05 3.75
C ILE A 87 -10.89 6.24 2.69
N TRP A 88 -10.24 5.22 2.14
CA TRP A 88 -10.81 4.45 1.03
C TRP A 88 -11.87 3.43 1.45
N LYS A 89 -11.91 2.99 2.72
CA LYS A 89 -13.02 2.18 3.24
C LYS A 89 -14.31 2.95 3.46
N LYS A 90 -14.24 4.28 3.54
CA LYS A 90 -15.44 5.10 3.69
C LYS A 90 -16.19 5.04 2.35
N LYS A 91 -17.35 4.39 2.33
CA LYS A 91 -18.23 4.40 1.15
C LYS A 91 -18.42 5.87 0.72
N GLY A 92 -18.26 6.13 -0.59
CA GLY A 92 -18.46 7.46 -1.16
C GLY A 92 -19.81 8.05 -0.74
N GLN A 93 -19.84 9.36 -0.50
CA GLN A 93 -21.10 10.12 -0.46
C GLN A 93 -21.70 10.19 -1.86
#